data_AF-A0A820KWY7-F1
#
_entry.id   AF-A0A820KWY7-F1
#
_cell.length_a   1.000
_cell.length_b   1.000
_cell.length_c   1.000
_cell.angle_alpha   90.00
_cell.angle_beta   90.00
_cell.angle_gamma   90.00
#
_symmetry.space_group_name_H-M   'P 1'
#
loop_
_entity.id
_entity.type
_entity.pdbx_description
1 polymer ?
#
loop_
_entity_poly.entity_id
_entity_poly.type
_entity_poly.pdbx_seq_one_letter_code
_entity_poly.pdbx_strand_id
1 'polypeptide(L)'
;MASTTTSSLGTDWYGEANALLKKIVDQYDEDHELRTLNSSIYDTAWVSMIDKSINGERQWLFPDAFQFILDCQSSTGGWQVDCPSIDGIVSTLVCLLSLKRHQSTIHLWKESQDSIVHRIDTAIAFLNSQLNDWEVMKTERVAFELIIPTLFDLLEEEFGITFKFRDCAALLALNRKKKMSMIKDSMIYETQSSCHHTLEAFI
;
A
#
# COMPACT_ATOMS: atom_id res chain seq x y z
N MET A 1 54.99 -24.23 33.12
CA MET A 1 53.72 -24.83 32.69
C MET A 1 52.60 -23.97 33.26
N ALA A 2 52.08 -23.04 32.46
CA ALA A 2 50.93 -22.20 32.81
C ALA A 2 49.74 -22.74 32.03
N SER A 3 48.77 -23.32 32.75
CA SER A 3 47.51 -23.79 32.15
C SER A 3 46.57 -22.61 32.03
N THR A 4 46.39 -22.13 30.80
CA THR A 4 45.36 -21.15 30.46
C THR A 4 44.02 -21.87 30.36
N THR A 5 43.18 -21.71 31.39
CA THR A 5 41.81 -22.22 31.40
C THR A 5 40.95 -21.32 30.53
N THR A 6 40.62 -21.77 29.32
CA THR A 6 39.60 -21.16 28.47
C THR A 6 38.22 -21.47 29.05
N SER A 7 37.67 -20.55 29.84
CA SER A 7 36.26 -20.54 30.25
C SER A 7 35.40 -20.14 29.06
N SER A 8 34.71 -21.08 28.44
CA SER A 8 33.64 -20.78 27.49
C SER A 8 32.50 -20.09 28.23
N LEU A 9 32.33 -18.78 28.01
CA LEU A 9 31.13 -18.05 28.39
C LEU A 9 29.94 -18.66 27.66
N GLY A 10 29.21 -19.54 28.34
CA GLY A 10 27.88 -19.95 27.92
C GLY A 10 26.96 -18.74 28.01
N THR A 11 26.21 -18.47 26.94
CA THR A 11 25.20 -17.41 26.90
C THR A 11 24.28 -17.51 28.13
N ASP A 12 24.15 -16.42 28.88
CA ASP A 12 23.20 -16.33 29.99
C ASP A 12 21.79 -16.10 29.45
N TRP A 13 21.17 -17.21 29.05
CA TRP A 13 19.82 -17.21 28.51
C TRP A 13 18.78 -16.64 29.48
N TYR A 14 19.01 -16.73 30.80
CA TYR A 14 18.10 -16.18 31.80
C TYR A 14 18.22 -14.65 31.88
N GLY A 15 19.45 -14.13 31.83
CA GLY A 15 19.71 -12.70 31.74
C GLY A 15 19.10 -12.07 30.48
N GLU A 16 19.29 -12.71 29.32
CA GLU A 16 18.72 -12.26 28.04
C GLU A 16 17.19 -12.31 28.03
N ALA A 17 16.59 -13.40 28.54
CA ALA A 17 15.14 -13.53 28.64
C ALA A 17 14.52 -12.45 29.55
N ASN A 18 15.14 -12.17 30.70
CA ASN A 18 14.68 -11.13 31.62
C ASN A 18 14.81 -9.73 31.01
N ALA A 19 15.88 -9.47 30.25
CA ALA A 19 16.05 -8.20 29.54
C ALA A 19 14.98 -8.00 28.46
N LEU A 20 14.63 -9.07 27.72
CA LEU A 20 13.55 -9.02 26.73
C LEU A 20 12.18 -8.77 27.38
N LEU A 21 11.87 -9.49 28.46
CA LEU A 21 10.61 -9.29 29.20
C LEU A 21 10.48 -7.86 29.72
N LYS A 22 11.56 -7.30 30.27
CA LYS A 22 11.58 -5.92 30.73
C LYS A 22 11.29 -4.95 29.57
N LYS A 23 11.91 -5.15 28.40
CA LYS A 23 11.67 -4.32 27.21
C LYS A 23 10.22 -4.38 26.72
N ILE A 24 9.57 -5.55 26.80
CA ILE A 24 8.17 -5.70 26.40
C ILE A 24 7.23 -5.01 27.41
N VAL A 25 7.50 -5.17 28.71
CA VAL A 25 6.73 -4.52 29.77
C VAL A 25 6.90 -2.99 29.73
N ASP A 26 8.10 -2.49 29.45
CA ASP A 26 8.36 -1.05 29.31
C ASP A 26 7.64 -0.43 28.09
N GLN A 27 7.26 -1.25 27.11
CA GLN A 27 6.47 -0.83 25.92
C GLN A 27 4.96 -0.97 26.13
N TYR A 28 4.54 -1.52 27.27
CA TYR A 28 3.13 -1.68 27.61
C TYR A 28 2.61 -0.40 28.26
N ASP A 29 1.52 0.12 27.71
CA ASP A 29 0.74 1.22 28.28
C ASP A 29 -0.65 0.68 28.64
N GLU A 30 -1.07 0.87 29.90
CA GLU A 30 -2.37 0.39 30.42
C GLU A 30 -3.56 0.94 29.60
N ASP A 31 -3.40 2.12 28.99
CA ASP A 31 -4.45 2.77 28.21
C ASP A 31 -4.44 2.41 26.71
N HIS A 32 -3.33 1.90 26.17
CA HIS A 32 -3.16 1.78 24.71
C HIS A 32 -2.90 0.36 24.18
N GLU A 33 -2.76 -0.65 25.06
CA GLU A 33 -2.34 -2.01 24.70
C GLU A 33 -1.02 -2.04 23.88
N LEU A 34 -0.38 -3.21 23.74
CA LEU A 34 0.80 -3.31 22.90
C LEU A 34 0.39 -3.37 21.42
N ARG A 35 0.24 -2.21 20.77
CA ARG A 35 -0.16 -2.12 19.35
C ARG A 35 0.95 -1.53 18.50
N THR A 36 1.72 -2.39 17.86
CA THR A 36 2.61 -2.00 16.76
C THR A 36 1.84 -2.10 15.45
N LEU A 37 1.44 -0.96 14.88
CA LEU A 37 0.88 -0.89 13.53
C LEU A 37 1.97 -0.40 12.59
N ASN A 38 2.27 -1.17 11.55
CA ASN A 38 3.12 -0.68 10.47
C ASN A 38 2.34 0.34 9.64
N SER A 39 3.02 1.40 9.18
CA SER A 39 2.43 2.34 8.23
C SER A 39 2.01 1.57 6.96
N SER A 40 0.74 1.66 6.61
CA SER A 40 0.21 1.09 5.38
C SER A 40 0.42 2.08 4.25
N ILE A 41 1.32 1.76 3.32
CA ILE A 41 1.55 2.58 2.14
C ILE A 41 0.24 2.75 1.34
N TYR A 42 -0.54 1.67 1.25
CA TYR A 42 -1.83 1.67 0.57
C TYR A 42 -2.79 2.73 1.14
N ASP A 43 -2.99 2.72 2.46
CA ASP A 43 -3.92 3.66 3.11
C ASP A 43 -3.36 5.08 3.08
N THR A 44 -2.04 5.24 3.25
CA THR A 44 -1.36 6.54 3.19
C THR A 44 -1.52 7.19 1.81
N ALA A 45 -1.48 6.39 0.74
CA ALA A 45 -1.69 6.89 -0.61
C ALA A 45 -3.13 7.40 -0.81
N TRP A 46 -4.15 6.71 -0.29
CA TRP A 46 -5.51 7.23 -0.29
C TRP A 46 -5.65 8.53 0.47
N VAL A 47 -5.07 8.60 1.67
CA VAL A 47 -5.07 9.82 2.50
C VAL A 47 -4.39 11.00 1.78
N SER A 48 -3.30 10.74 1.05
CA SER A 48 -2.59 11.78 0.30
C SER A 48 -3.46 12.45 -0.76
N MET A 49 -4.45 11.73 -1.32
CA MET A 49 -5.31 12.22 -2.39
C MET A 49 -6.55 12.98 -1.88
N ILE A 50 -6.68 13.19 -0.57
CA ILE A 50 -7.80 13.95 -0.02
C ILE A 50 -7.55 15.44 -0.23
N ASP A 51 -8.41 16.06 -1.03
CA ASP A 51 -8.37 17.48 -1.31
C ASP A 51 -9.68 18.20 -1.00
N LYS A 52 -9.59 19.53 -0.96
CA LYS A 52 -10.74 20.43 -0.84
C LYS A 52 -10.53 21.64 -1.73
N SER A 53 -11.61 22.11 -2.36
CA SER A 53 -11.61 23.42 -2.99
C SER A 53 -11.82 24.51 -1.93
N ILE A 54 -10.81 25.37 -1.74
CA ILE A 54 -10.85 26.52 -0.84
C ILE A 54 -10.55 27.76 -1.67
N ASN A 55 -11.47 28.73 -1.69
CA ASN A 55 -11.38 29.94 -2.52
C ASN A 55 -11.17 29.67 -4.02
N GLY A 56 -11.70 28.55 -4.53
CA GLY A 56 -11.56 28.15 -5.94
C GLY A 56 -10.25 27.43 -6.27
N GLU A 57 -9.34 27.29 -5.30
CA GLU A 57 -8.08 26.56 -5.46
C GLU A 57 -8.16 25.18 -4.80
N ARG A 58 -7.54 24.18 -5.45
CA ARG A 58 -7.42 22.84 -4.90
C ARG A 58 -6.35 22.81 -3.82
N GLN A 59 -6.70 22.36 -2.63
CA GLN A 59 -5.78 22.21 -1.50
C GLN A 59 -5.76 20.76 -1.01
N TRP A 60 -4.57 20.17 -0.94
CA TRP A 60 -4.36 18.84 -0.36
C TRP A 60 -4.40 18.93 1.16
N LEU A 61 -5.24 18.11 1.80
CA LEU A 61 -5.46 18.19 3.24
C LEU A 61 -4.36 17.49 4.06
N PHE A 62 -3.65 16.53 3.46
CA PHE A 62 -2.63 15.73 4.13
C PHE A 62 -1.32 15.70 3.33
N PRO A 63 -0.60 16.83 3.23
CA PRO A 63 0.58 16.90 2.38
C PRO A 63 1.73 15.99 2.83
N ASP A 64 1.87 15.77 4.14
CA ASP A 64 2.89 14.88 4.69
C ASP A 64 2.68 13.41 4.25
N ALA A 65 1.44 13.00 3.99
CA ALA A 65 1.15 11.69 3.45
C ALA A 65 1.72 11.54 2.03
N PHE A 66 1.58 12.56 1.19
CA PHE A 66 2.18 12.54 -0.16
C PHE A 66 3.70 12.53 -0.10
N GLN A 67 4.32 13.35 0.76
CA GLN A 67 5.77 13.32 0.97
C GLN A 67 6.25 11.93 1.39
N PHE A 68 5.55 11.28 2.33
CA PHE A 68 5.85 9.92 2.74
C PHE A 68 5.79 8.92 1.56
N ILE A 69 4.81 9.05 0.67
CA ILE A 69 4.76 8.25 -0.57
C ILE A 69 6.00 8.49 -1.43
N LEU A 70 6.41 9.74 -1.64
CA LEU A 70 7.60 10.06 -2.43
C LEU A 70 8.88 9.44 -1.83
N ASP A 71 9.02 9.49 -0.52
CA ASP A 71 10.21 9.01 0.19
C ASP A 71 10.29 7.47 0.21
N CYS A 72 9.15 6.78 0.14
CA CYS A 72 9.06 5.32 0.24
C CYS A 72 9.18 4.57 -1.10
N GLN A 73 9.28 5.27 -2.24
CA GLN A 73 9.45 4.57 -3.52
C GLN A 73 10.79 3.84 -3.56
N SER A 74 10.76 2.54 -3.88
CA SER A 74 11.97 1.75 -4.04
C SER A 74 12.72 2.07 -5.34
N SER A 75 13.97 1.62 -5.43
CA SER A 75 14.80 1.75 -6.63
C SER A 75 14.24 0.99 -7.85
N THR A 76 13.35 0.01 -7.64
CA THR A 76 12.66 -0.72 -8.72
C THR A 76 11.40 0.00 -9.19
N GLY A 77 11.01 1.10 -8.53
CA GLY A 77 9.83 1.89 -8.87
C GLY A 77 8.55 1.53 -8.10
N GLY A 78 8.54 0.40 -7.38
CA GLY A 78 7.39 -0.06 -6.58
C GLY A 78 7.42 0.41 -5.12
N TRP A 79 6.32 0.17 -4.40
CA TRP A 79 6.12 0.53 -2.99
C TRP A 79 5.98 -0.70 -2.06
N GLN A 80 6.96 -1.59 -2.10
CA GLN A 80 7.10 -2.68 -1.12
C GLN A 80 8.55 -3.11 -0.98
N VAL A 81 8.91 -3.49 0.24
CA VAL A 81 10.23 -4.00 0.60
C VAL A 81 10.23 -5.52 0.36
N ASP A 82 11.07 -5.96 -0.59
CA ASP A 82 11.65 -7.32 -0.70
C ASP A 82 10.88 -8.51 -1.31
N CYS A 83 9.72 -8.38 -1.96
CA CYS A 83 9.19 -9.49 -2.79
C CYS A 83 8.11 -9.04 -3.81
N PRO A 84 8.07 -9.62 -5.03
CA PRO A 84 6.88 -9.53 -5.87
C PRO A 84 5.68 -10.14 -5.15
N SER A 85 4.77 -9.29 -4.69
CA SER A 85 3.54 -9.71 -4.04
C SER A 85 2.38 -8.88 -4.54
N ILE A 86 1.17 -9.43 -4.41
CA ILE A 86 -0.07 -8.73 -4.70
C ILE A 86 -0.17 -7.40 -3.93
N ASP A 87 0.42 -7.33 -2.74
CA ASP A 87 0.44 -6.10 -1.93
C ASP A 87 1.30 -5.01 -2.57
N GLY A 88 2.37 -5.40 -3.26
CA GLY A 88 3.24 -4.52 -4.02
C GLY A 88 2.53 -3.98 -5.27
N ILE A 89 1.76 -4.81 -5.95
CA ILE A 89 0.90 -4.39 -7.07
C ILE A 89 -0.14 -3.38 -6.57
N VAL A 90 -0.91 -3.72 -5.55
CA VAL A 90 -1.99 -2.89 -5.02
C VAL A 90 -1.46 -1.56 -4.49
N SER A 91 -0.38 -1.59 -3.69
CA SER A 91 0.24 -0.37 -3.14
C SER A 91 0.82 0.51 -4.25
N THR A 92 1.49 -0.09 -5.24
CA THR A 92 2.05 0.68 -6.35
C THR A 92 0.97 1.28 -7.25
N LEU A 93 -0.17 0.61 -7.45
CA LEU A 93 -1.29 1.16 -8.22
C LEU A 93 -1.87 2.41 -7.55
N VAL A 94 -2.14 2.37 -6.24
CA VAL A 94 -2.69 3.52 -5.54
C VAL A 94 -1.65 4.65 -5.40
N CYS A 95 -0.37 4.33 -5.21
CA CYS A 95 0.71 5.34 -5.22
C CYS A 95 0.85 5.99 -6.60
N LEU A 96 0.75 5.22 -7.69
CA LEU A 96 0.75 5.76 -9.04
C LEU A 96 -0.43 6.72 -9.27
N LEU A 97 -1.62 6.34 -8.83
CA LEU A 97 -2.80 7.21 -8.89
C LEU A 97 -2.57 8.51 -8.10
N SER A 98 -1.99 8.41 -6.90
CA SER A 98 -1.64 9.58 -6.09
C SER A 98 -0.64 10.50 -6.81
N LEU A 99 0.45 9.96 -7.35
CA LEU A 99 1.43 10.73 -8.14
C LEU A 99 0.76 11.47 -9.31
N LYS A 100 -0.12 10.78 -10.04
CA LYS A 100 -0.82 11.35 -11.20
C LYS A 100 -1.76 12.48 -10.83
N ARG A 101 -2.52 12.35 -9.74
CA ARG A 101 -3.41 13.41 -9.24
C ARG A 101 -2.62 14.64 -8.77
N HIS A 102 -1.49 14.43 -8.09
CA HIS A 102 -0.62 15.50 -7.61
C HIS A 102 0.19 16.18 -8.71
N GLN A 103 0.41 15.52 -9.85
CA GLN A 103 1.16 16.05 -11.00
C GLN A 103 0.61 17.41 -11.48
N SER A 104 -0.71 17.60 -11.45
CA SER A 104 -1.36 18.88 -11.81
C SER A 104 -1.02 20.04 -10.86
N THR A 105 -0.61 19.71 -9.63
CA THR A 105 -0.29 20.64 -8.56
C THR A 105 1.20 20.62 -8.20
N ILE A 106 2.07 20.20 -9.13
CA ILE A 106 3.50 20.01 -8.85
C ILE A 106 4.19 21.24 -8.22
N HIS A 107 3.74 22.43 -8.60
CA HIS A 107 4.27 23.70 -8.11
C HIS A 107 4.09 23.91 -6.59
N LEU A 108 3.26 23.10 -5.92
CA LEU A 108 3.08 23.11 -4.47
C LEU A 108 4.14 22.25 -3.74
N TRP A 109 4.94 21.47 -4.47
CA TRP A 109 5.89 20.50 -3.93
C TRP A 109 7.33 20.94 -4.16
N LYS A 110 8.27 20.37 -3.38
CA LYS A 110 9.71 20.66 -3.52
C LYS A 110 10.33 19.90 -4.69
N GLU A 111 9.73 18.78 -5.03
CA GLU A 111 10.12 17.88 -6.09
C GLU A 111 9.96 18.54 -7.45
N SER A 112 10.93 18.30 -8.34
CA SER A 112 10.82 18.77 -9.71
C SER A 112 9.79 17.95 -10.49
N GLN A 113 9.20 18.57 -11.52
CA GLN A 113 8.33 17.88 -12.47
C GLN A 113 9.03 16.64 -13.07
N ASP A 114 10.31 16.76 -13.42
CA ASP A 114 11.10 15.65 -13.96
C ASP A 114 11.24 14.49 -12.97
N SER A 115 11.38 14.80 -11.68
CA SER A 115 11.43 13.77 -10.63
C SER A 115 10.11 13.00 -10.58
N ILE A 116 8.97 13.70 -10.54
CA ILE A 116 7.66 13.04 -10.50
C ILE A 116 7.38 12.24 -11.77
N VAL A 117 7.73 12.75 -12.95
CA VAL A 117 7.60 12.02 -14.22
C VAL A 117 8.44 10.73 -14.18
N HIS A 118 9.70 10.80 -13.76
CA HIS A 118 10.55 9.62 -13.63
C HIS A 118 9.97 8.58 -12.64
N ARG A 119 9.42 9.04 -11.52
CA ARG A 119 8.78 8.17 -10.52
C ARG A 119 7.52 7.48 -11.06
N ILE A 120 6.73 8.19 -11.87
CA ILE A 120 5.58 7.63 -12.59
C ILE A 120 6.05 6.56 -13.58
N ASP A 121 7.04 6.86 -14.41
CA ASP A 121 7.53 5.95 -15.45
C ASP A 121 8.09 4.65 -14.85
N THR A 122 8.85 4.77 -13.76
CA THR A 122 9.40 3.62 -13.04
C THR A 122 8.30 2.81 -12.33
N ALA A 123 7.27 3.45 -11.79
CA ALA A 123 6.12 2.75 -11.22
C ALA A 123 5.33 1.98 -12.29
N ILE A 124 5.12 2.56 -13.46
CA ILE A 124 4.46 1.89 -14.60
C ILE A 124 5.30 0.70 -15.08
N ALA A 125 6.63 0.87 -15.18
CA ALA A 125 7.54 -0.22 -15.55
C ALA A 125 7.49 -1.37 -14.54
N PHE A 126 7.51 -1.05 -13.24
CA PHE A 126 7.34 -2.01 -12.16
C PHE A 126 6.02 -2.78 -12.30
N LEU A 127 4.89 -2.07 -12.43
CA LEU A 127 3.57 -2.68 -12.56
C LEU A 127 3.46 -3.58 -13.79
N ASN A 128 4.00 -3.15 -14.94
CA ASN A 128 4.01 -3.99 -16.15
C ASN A 128 4.80 -5.29 -15.93
N SER A 129 5.93 -5.25 -15.21
CA SER A 129 6.67 -6.46 -14.87
C SER A 129 5.85 -7.35 -13.94
N GLN A 130 5.34 -6.79 -12.83
CA GLN A 130 4.63 -7.56 -11.80
C GLN A 130 3.32 -8.16 -12.31
N LEU A 131 2.54 -7.42 -13.10
CA LEU A 131 1.27 -7.90 -13.65
C LEU A 131 1.46 -9.02 -14.68
N ASN A 132 2.60 -9.04 -15.39
CA ASN A 132 2.90 -10.13 -16.33
C ASN A 132 3.26 -11.44 -15.63
N ASP A 133 3.87 -11.34 -14.45
CA ASP A 133 4.22 -12.50 -13.61
C ASP A 133 3.09 -12.91 -12.66
N TRP A 134 2.05 -12.08 -12.54
CA TRP A 134 0.95 -12.28 -11.61
C TRP A 134 -0.01 -13.40 -12.04
N GLU A 135 -0.16 -14.41 -11.18
CA GLU A 135 -1.16 -15.47 -11.32
C GLU A 135 -2.43 -15.14 -10.52
N VAL A 136 -3.43 -14.58 -11.18
CA VAL A 136 -4.67 -14.07 -10.54
C VAL A 136 -5.40 -15.17 -9.77
N MET A 137 -5.46 -16.38 -10.33
CA MET A 137 -6.23 -17.48 -9.76
C MET A 137 -5.60 -18.10 -8.50
N LYS A 138 -4.33 -17.82 -8.22
CA LYS A 138 -3.61 -18.28 -7.02
C LYS A 138 -3.51 -17.21 -5.94
N THR A 139 -4.12 -16.06 -6.14
CA THR A 139 -3.97 -14.92 -5.25
C THR A 139 -4.86 -15.05 -4.03
N GLU A 140 -4.25 -15.02 -2.85
CA GLU A 140 -4.92 -15.04 -1.56
C GLU A 140 -4.77 -13.67 -0.87
N ARG A 141 -5.46 -12.66 -1.40
CA ARG A 141 -5.59 -11.33 -0.76
C ARG A 141 -7.06 -10.98 -0.62
N VAL A 142 -7.42 -10.28 0.44
CA VAL A 142 -8.80 -9.81 0.62
C VAL A 142 -9.11 -8.73 -0.43
N ALA A 143 -10.20 -8.95 -1.17
CA ALA A 143 -10.84 -7.97 -2.05
C ALA A 143 -9.97 -7.38 -3.18
N PHE A 144 -8.84 -8.01 -3.53
CA PHE A 144 -8.01 -7.54 -4.66
C PHE A 144 -8.81 -7.53 -5.97
N GLU A 145 -9.76 -8.46 -6.12
CA GLU A 145 -10.64 -8.57 -7.28
C GLU A 145 -11.66 -7.43 -7.40
N LEU A 146 -11.79 -6.60 -6.36
CA LEU A 146 -12.54 -5.35 -6.39
C LEU A 146 -11.59 -4.17 -6.52
N ILE A 147 -10.58 -4.09 -5.65
CA ILE A 147 -9.65 -2.95 -5.56
C ILE A 147 -8.88 -2.73 -6.86
N ILE A 148 -8.26 -3.78 -7.42
CA ILE A 148 -7.37 -3.62 -8.59
C ILE A 148 -8.16 -3.16 -9.82
N PRO A 149 -9.33 -3.76 -10.17
CA PRO A 149 -10.17 -3.23 -11.22
C PRO A 149 -10.56 -1.76 -11.03
N THR A 150 -11.01 -1.36 -9.83
CA THR A 150 -11.35 0.04 -9.56
C THR A 150 -10.15 0.97 -9.76
N LEU A 151 -8.95 0.57 -9.33
CA LEU A 151 -7.73 1.36 -9.56
C LEU A 151 -7.36 1.44 -11.04
N PHE A 152 -7.60 0.38 -11.83
CA PHE A 152 -7.43 0.44 -13.28
C PHE A 152 -8.41 1.39 -13.94
N ASP A 153 -9.69 1.33 -13.56
CA ASP A 153 -10.73 2.20 -14.09
C ASP A 153 -10.39 3.67 -13.78
N LEU A 154 -10.01 4.00 -12.54
CA LEU A 154 -9.58 5.36 -12.16
C LEU A 154 -8.36 5.85 -12.95
N LEU A 155 -7.35 4.99 -13.15
CA LEU A 155 -6.14 5.34 -13.91
C LEU A 155 -6.43 5.53 -15.41
N GLU A 156 -7.35 4.73 -15.97
CA GLU A 156 -7.77 4.84 -17.36
C GLU A 156 -8.65 6.09 -17.57
N GLU A 157 -9.66 6.31 -16.75
CA GLU A 157 -10.62 7.41 -16.88
C GLU A 157 -9.98 8.78 -16.63
N GLU A 158 -9.16 8.92 -15.59
CA GLU A 158 -8.56 10.21 -15.24
C GLU A 158 -7.32 10.52 -16.07
N PHE A 159 -6.54 9.51 -16.47
CA PHE A 159 -5.20 9.71 -17.03
C PHE A 159 -4.89 8.92 -18.29
N GLY A 160 -5.79 8.07 -18.77
CA GLY A 160 -5.57 7.23 -19.96
C GLY A 160 -4.51 6.15 -19.77
N ILE A 161 -4.18 5.78 -18.54
CA ILE A 161 -3.19 4.75 -18.23
C ILE A 161 -3.88 3.40 -18.20
N THR A 162 -3.46 2.48 -19.07
CA THR A 162 -4.05 1.13 -19.17
C THR A 162 -2.98 0.06 -19.01
N PHE A 163 -3.35 -1.06 -18.39
CA PHE A 163 -2.48 -2.22 -18.22
C PHE A 163 -3.04 -3.42 -18.97
N LYS A 164 -2.18 -4.09 -19.75
CA LYS A 164 -2.52 -5.31 -20.49
C LYS A 164 -1.58 -6.42 -20.06
N PHE A 165 -2.16 -7.49 -19.52
CA PHE A 165 -1.43 -8.65 -19.03
C PHE A 165 -2.26 -9.93 -19.21
N ARG A 166 -1.62 -11.09 -19.11
CA ARG A 166 -2.19 -12.40 -19.44
C ARG A 166 -3.53 -12.68 -18.71
N ASP A 167 -3.57 -12.40 -17.41
CA ASP A 167 -4.70 -12.77 -16.55
C ASP A 167 -5.75 -11.64 -16.40
N CYS A 168 -5.64 -10.56 -17.17
CA CYS A 168 -6.57 -9.42 -17.08
C CYS A 168 -8.04 -9.85 -17.28
N ALA A 169 -8.31 -10.72 -18.27
CA ALA A 169 -9.65 -11.24 -18.51
C ALA A 169 -10.16 -12.09 -17.32
N ALA A 170 -9.28 -12.83 -16.66
CA ALA A 170 -9.63 -13.63 -15.49
C ALA A 170 -9.98 -12.75 -14.29
N LEU A 171 -9.19 -11.69 -14.04
CA LEU A 171 -9.47 -10.69 -13.00
C LEU A 171 -10.83 -10.02 -13.21
N LEU A 172 -11.09 -9.52 -14.42
CA LEU A 172 -12.37 -8.87 -14.74
C LEU A 172 -13.56 -9.83 -14.68
N ALA A 173 -13.34 -11.12 -14.95
CA ALA A 173 -14.36 -12.14 -14.75
C ALA A 173 -14.65 -12.40 -13.27
N LEU A 174 -13.63 -12.40 -12.40
CA LEU A 174 -13.80 -12.53 -10.95
C LEU A 174 -14.59 -11.35 -10.37
N ASN A 175 -14.19 -10.13 -10.74
CA ASN A 175 -14.86 -8.89 -10.35
C ASN A 175 -16.37 -8.94 -10.69
N ARG A 176 -16.68 -9.18 -11.98
CA ARG A 176 -18.06 -9.17 -12.49
C ARG A 176 -18.90 -10.36 -12.02
N LYS A 177 -18.37 -11.59 -12.03
CA LYS A 177 -19.17 -12.79 -11.74
C LYS A 177 -19.37 -13.07 -10.26
N LYS A 178 -18.37 -12.81 -9.41
CA LYS A 178 -18.36 -13.33 -8.03
C LYS A 178 -18.62 -12.30 -6.96
N LYS A 179 -18.22 -11.03 -7.13
CA LYS A 179 -18.33 -10.05 -6.04
C LYS A 179 -19.40 -9.00 -6.34
N MET A 180 -19.37 -8.35 -7.49
CA MET A 180 -20.32 -7.25 -7.76
C MET A 180 -21.78 -7.72 -7.88
N SER A 181 -22.01 -8.95 -8.36
CA SER A 181 -23.35 -9.56 -8.40
C SER A 181 -23.87 -10.03 -7.03
N MET A 182 -22.98 -10.22 -6.05
CA MET A 182 -23.32 -10.68 -4.70
C MET A 182 -23.54 -9.52 -3.72
N ILE A 183 -23.01 -8.34 -4.04
CA ILE A 183 -23.14 -7.15 -3.21
C ILE A 183 -24.46 -6.47 -3.56
N LYS A 184 -25.37 -6.44 -2.58
CA LYS A 184 -26.63 -5.70 -2.67
C LYS A 184 -26.47 -4.38 -1.94
N ASP A 185 -27.12 -3.32 -2.41
CA ASP A 185 -27.11 -2.00 -1.76
C ASP A 185 -27.47 -2.10 -0.26
N SER A 186 -28.42 -2.97 0.09
CA SER A 186 -28.81 -3.21 1.49
C SER A 186 -27.65 -3.73 2.36
N MET A 187 -26.69 -4.46 1.81
CA MET A 187 -25.51 -4.95 2.55
C MET A 187 -24.46 -3.85 2.82
N ILE A 188 -24.52 -2.74 2.10
CA ILE A 188 -23.64 -1.59 2.29
C ILE A 188 -24.24 -0.64 3.33
N TYR A 189 -25.56 -0.41 3.28
CA TYR A 189 -26.20 0.61 4.10
C TYR A 189 -26.85 0.10 5.39
N GLU A 190 -27.22 -1.19 5.47
CA GLU A 190 -28.05 -1.69 6.57
C GLU A 190 -27.31 -2.63 7.53
N THR A 191 -26.16 -3.21 7.13
CA THR A 191 -25.47 -4.24 7.93
C THR A 191 -23.95 -4.07 7.90
N GLN A 192 -23.29 -4.15 9.05
CA GLN A 192 -21.83 -4.18 9.12
C GLN A 192 -21.32 -5.45 8.44
N SER A 193 -20.57 -5.27 7.34
CA SER A 193 -20.10 -6.35 6.47
C SER A 193 -18.63 -6.14 6.11
N SER A 194 -17.93 -7.19 5.66
CA SER A 194 -16.52 -7.09 5.25
C SER A 194 -16.28 -6.12 4.08
N CYS A 195 -17.33 -5.75 3.34
CA CYS A 195 -17.27 -4.72 2.30
C CYS A 195 -16.90 -3.34 2.86
N HIS A 196 -17.17 -3.07 4.14
CA HIS A 196 -16.83 -1.80 4.79
C HIS A 196 -15.32 -1.56 4.92
N HIS A 197 -14.51 -2.62 4.84
CA HIS A 197 -13.05 -2.52 4.86
C HIS A 197 -12.45 -2.20 3.48
N THR A 198 -13.29 -2.04 2.45
CA THR A 198 -12.87 -1.84 1.06
C THR A 198 -13.88 -0.95 0.32
N LEU A 199 -14.32 0.12 0.97
CA LEU A 199 -15.35 1.02 0.40
C LEU A 199 -14.83 1.80 -0.80
N GLU A 200 -13.52 2.04 -0.85
CA GLU A 200 -12.83 2.70 -1.96
C GLU A 200 -12.96 1.94 -3.30
N ALA A 201 -13.31 0.66 -3.27
CA ALA A 201 -13.56 -0.12 -4.48
C ALA A 201 -14.94 0.12 -5.12
N PHE A 202 -15.80 0.96 -4.50
CA PHE A 202 -17.14 1.30 -5.00
C PHE A 202 -17.31 2.78 -5.39
N ILE A 203 -16.19 3.49 -5.59
CA ILE A 203 -16.16 4.89 -6.01
C ILE A 203 -16.42 4.99 -7.52
#